data_AF-A0A8S3QGU8-F1
#
_entry.id   AF-A0A8S3QGU8-F1
#
_cell.length_a   1.000
_cell.length_b   1.000
_cell.length_c   1.000
_cell.angle_alpha   90.00
_cell.angle_beta   90.00
_cell.angle_gamma   90.00
#
_symmetry.space_group_name_H-M   'P 1'
#
loop_
_entity.id
_entity.type
_entity.pdbx_description
1 polymer ?
#
loop_
_entity_poly.entity_id
_entity_poly.type
_entity_poly.pdbx_seq_one_letter_code
_entity_poly.pdbx_strand_id
1 'polypeptide(L)'
;MNVQQFVDIFQEIINYVRCQNCRAIVSGILPRIQCDVTKYDTILKQMCHYNDVKFISNYESFVYKDDHIAKSFYTTDGIHLNRYGTIKLLPNVNKVIKVFKGKPIQHHFNQQNRNKYQSSSHQYYSNNFKRSPTKPKYQSRSNMNTTDRRNFNHSGHVHDSNDLYMNSRHSWGNNNELNRQNVDRAPLFYYHSPNYVQYKNSVIQNDVDIANTFNLHFTNIAEGIVDNKLCNSDDGASFDALNKFVKSKLQRGSEKFIIPEMSILDVNMYLKKLDKSKATGLDDVGPNILSMCSDVIAPALTYI
;
A
#
# COMPACT_ATOMS: atom_id res chain seq x y z
N MET A 1 -23.13 3.99 -12.63
CA MET A 1 -24.33 4.28 -11.82
C MET A 1 -25.05 5.43 -12.48
N ASN A 2 -26.35 5.28 -12.76
CA ASN A 2 -27.13 6.41 -13.29
C ASN A 2 -27.54 7.35 -12.14
N VAL A 3 -28.01 8.55 -12.49
CA VAL A 3 -28.37 9.58 -11.49
C VAL A 3 -29.54 9.14 -10.61
N GLN A 4 -30.54 8.45 -11.17
CA GLN A 4 -31.71 8.01 -10.41
C GLN A 4 -31.32 7.01 -9.33
N GLN A 5 -30.53 6.00 -9.69
CA GLN A 5 -29.99 5.01 -8.75
C GLN A 5 -29.21 5.68 -7.61
N PHE A 6 -28.42 6.72 -7.92
CA PHE A 6 -27.69 7.47 -6.89
C PHE A 6 -28.63 8.19 -5.91
N VAL A 7 -29.70 8.81 -6.43
CA VAL A 7 -30.73 9.50 -5.63
C VAL A 7 -31.47 8.50 -4.75
N ASP A 8 -31.88 7.36 -5.32
CA ASP A 8 -32.63 6.32 -4.61
C ASP A 8 -31.80 5.76 -3.44
N ILE A 9 -30.54 5.40 -3.70
CA ILE A 9 -29.61 4.91 -2.66
C ILE A 9 -29.37 5.97 -1.59
N PHE A 10 -29.19 7.24 -1.97
CA PHE A 10 -29.00 8.31 -1.00
C PHE A 10 -30.23 8.46 -0.10
N GLN A 11 -31.43 8.41 -0.66
CA GLN A 11 -32.67 8.54 0.10
C GLN A 11 -32.86 7.37 1.07
N GLU A 12 -32.55 6.15 0.62
CA GLU A 12 -32.57 4.95 1.46
C GLU A 12 -31.63 5.10 2.67
N ILE A 13 -30.38 5.54 2.44
CA ILE A 13 -29.40 5.75 3.51
C ILE A 13 -29.88 6.81 4.51
N ILE A 14 -30.39 7.95 4.04
CA ILE A 14 -30.90 9.00 4.93
C ILE A 14 -32.09 8.51 5.75
N ASN A 15 -33.02 7.77 5.15
CA ASN A 15 -34.15 7.20 5.86
C ASN A 15 -33.68 6.21 6.93
N TYR A 16 -32.74 5.33 6.59
CA TYR A 16 -32.15 4.40 7.55
C TYR A 16 -31.51 5.12 8.75
N VAL A 17 -30.67 6.13 8.51
CA VAL A 17 -30.00 6.91 9.57
C VAL A 17 -31.04 7.59 10.48
N ARG A 18 -32.13 8.12 9.91
CA ARG A 18 -33.22 8.70 10.70
C ARG A 18 -33.95 7.67 11.56
N CYS A 19 -34.23 6.48 11.03
CA CYS A 19 -34.83 5.39 11.79
C CYS A 19 -33.96 4.96 12.99
N GLN A 20 -32.64 5.13 12.89
CA GLN A 20 -31.70 4.88 14.00
C GLN A 20 -31.58 6.06 14.98
N ASN A 21 -32.40 7.11 14.85
CA ASN A 21 -32.34 8.34 15.64
C ASN A 21 -30.95 9.01 15.59
N CYS A 22 -30.26 8.86 14.45
CA CYS A 22 -28.93 9.43 14.23
C CYS A 22 -29.02 10.74 13.44
N ARG A 23 -28.08 11.65 13.71
CA ARG A 23 -27.92 12.89 12.93
C ARG A 23 -27.06 12.62 11.70
N ALA A 24 -27.62 12.80 10.51
CA ALA A 24 -26.87 12.73 9.26
C ALA A 24 -26.10 14.03 9.00
N ILE A 25 -24.86 13.89 8.52
CA ILE A 25 -24.03 14.97 7.98
C ILE A 25 -23.38 14.42 6.72
N VAL A 26 -23.51 15.12 5.61
CA VAL A 26 -23.04 14.66 4.30
C VAL A 26 -21.91 15.56 3.82
N SER A 27 -20.82 14.93 3.41
CA SER A 27 -19.72 15.60 2.71
C SER A 27 -19.99 15.62 1.21
N GLY A 28 -19.79 16.77 0.58
CA GLY A 28 -19.76 16.88 -0.87
C GLY A 28 -18.64 16.04 -1.50
N ILE A 29 -18.81 15.75 -2.79
CA ILE A 29 -17.85 14.98 -3.59
C ILE A 29 -16.68 15.90 -3.94
N LEU A 30 -15.47 15.42 -3.69
CA LEU A 30 -14.25 16.13 -4.08
C LEU A 30 -14.08 16.09 -5.61
N PRO A 31 -13.61 17.18 -6.23
CA PRO A 31 -13.33 17.21 -7.67
C PRO A 31 -12.32 16.13 -8.03
N ARG A 32 -12.48 15.48 -9.19
CA ARG A 32 -11.59 14.40 -9.64
C ARG A 32 -10.91 14.81 -10.93
N ILE A 33 -9.61 14.56 -11.04
CA ILE A 33 -8.82 14.97 -12.22
C ILE A 33 -9.34 14.29 -13.49
N GLN A 34 -9.81 13.06 -13.37
CA GLN A 34 -10.16 12.21 -14.51
C GLN A 34 -11.65 12.24 -14.89
N CYS A 35 -12.52 12.80 -14.04
CA CYS A 35 -13.94 12.81 -14.31
C CYS A 35 -14.64 13.99 -13.64
N ASP A 36 -15.59 14.60 -14.37
CA ASP A 36 -16.45 15.63 -13.82
C ASP A 36 -17.49 15.01 -12.87
N VAL A 37 -17.51 15.51 -11.64
CA VAL A 37 -18.40 15.09 -10.56
C VAL A 37 -19.33 16.20 -10.10
N THR A 38 -19.26 17.39 -10.71
CA THR A 38 -20.06 18.58 -10.34
C THR A 38 -21.56 18.29 -10.34
N LYS A 39 -22.02 17.51 -11.32
CA LYS A 39 -23.42 17.07 -11.42
C LYS A 39 -23.86 16.31 -10.16
N TYR A 40 -23.06 15.37 -9.68
CA TYR A 40 -23.38 14.57 -8.51
C TYR A 40 -23.29 15.39 -7.21
N ASP A 41 -22.32 16.30 -7.11
CA ASP A 41 -22.19 17.19 -5.95
C ASP A 41 -23.40 18.15 -5.84
N THR A 42 -23.86 18.68 -6.98
CA THR A 42 -25.06 19.52 -7.06
C THR A 42 -26.30 18.75 -6.61
N ILE A 43 -26.47 17.51 -7.08
CA ILE A 43 -27.58 16.64 -6.67
C ILE A 43 -27.50 16.34 -5.17
N LEU A 44 -26.33 16.00 -4.63
CA LEU A 44 -26.15 15.78 -3.19
C LEU A 44 -26.54 17.01 -2.37
N LYS A 45 -26.11 18.20 -2.80
CA LYS A 45 -26.45 19.45 -2.13
C LYS A 45 -27.96 19.69 -2.10
N GLN A 46 -28.64 19.46 -3.22
CA GLN A 46 -30.11 19.55 -3.31
C GLN A 46 -30.81 18.52 -2.43
N MET A 47 -30.36 17.27 -2.45
CA MET A 47 -30.91 16.19 -1.64
C MET A 47 -30.72 16.44 -0.15
N CYS A 48 -29.57 16.98 0.25
CA CYS A 48 -29.31 17.37 1.64
C CYS A 48 -30.23 18.51 2.08
N HIS A 49 -30.42 19.52 1.24
CA HIS A 49 -31.36 20.61 1.51
C HIS A 49 -32.81 20.10 1.64
N TYR A 50 -33.26 19.25 0.71
CA TYR A 50 -34.60 18.66 0.74
C TYR A 50 -34.85 17.82 2.00
N ASN A 51 -33.81 17.12 2.48
CA ASN A 51 -33.90 16.27 3.67
C ASN A 51 -33.49 16.99 4.97
N ASP A 52 -33.28 18.30 4.99
CA ASP A 52 -32.78 19.02 6.18
C ASP A 52 -31.51 18.36 6.80
N VAL A 53 -30.63 17.87 5.92
CA VAL A 53 -29.36 17.24 6.28
C VAL A 53 -28.24 18.25 6.09
N LYS A 54 -27.34 18.35 7.07
CA LYS A 54 -26.22 19.29 6.99
C LYS A 54 -25.23 18.84 5.91
N PHE A 55 -25.00 19.71 4.94
CA PHE A 55 -24.06 19.49 3.84
C PHE A 55 -22.74 20.24 4.06
N ILE A 56 -21.61 19.57 3.81
CA ILE A 56 -20.27 20.15 3.85
C ILE A 56 -19.77 20.28 2.41
N SER A 57 -19.83 21.51 1.87
CA SER A 57 -19.24 21.79 0.55
C SER A 57 -17.72 21.71 0.65
N ASN A 58 -17.13 20.76 -0.07
CA ASN A 58 -15.68 20.61 -0.15
C ASN A 58 -15.13 20.96 -1.53
N TYR A 59 -15.98 21.04 -2.56
CA TYR A 59 -15.56 21.20 -3.95
C TYR A 59 -14.65 22.43 -4.15
N GLU A 60 -15.12 23.60 -3.70
CA GLU A 60 -14.42 24.89 -3.82
C GLU A 60 -13.04 24.93 -3.15
N SER A 61 -12.75 24.01 -2.23
CA SER A 61 -11.45 23.98 -1.54
C SER A 61 -10.34 23.31 -2.35
N PHE A 62 -10.69 22.67 -3.48
CA PHE A 62 -9.78 21.92 -4.34
C PHE A 62 -9.83 22.38 -5.80
N VAL A 63 -10.48 23.52 -6.06
CA VAL A 63 -10.57 24.14 -7.39
C VAL A 63 -10.00 25.55 -7.31
N TYR A 64 -9.16 25.91 -8.28
CA TYR A 64 -8.61 27.25 -8.43
C TYR A 64 -9.66 28.21 -9.03
N LYS A 65 -9.34 29.51 -9.08
CA LYS A 65 -10.27 30.54 -9.59
C LYS A 65 -10.60 30.40 -11.09
N ASP A 66 -9.75 29.68 -11.82
CA ASP A 66 -9.88 29.38 -13.25
C ASP A 66 -10.58 28.02 -13.50
N ASP A 67 -11.26 27.49 -12.47
CA ASP A 67 -11.94 26.19 -12.48
C ASP A 67 -11.01 24.98 -12.67
N HIS A 68 -9.68 25.17 -12.58
CA HIS A 68 -8.75 24.05 -12.61
C HIS A 68 -8.64 23.35 -11.26
N ILE A 69 -8.70 22.02 -11.28
CA ILE A 69 -8.52 21.18 -10.10
C ILE A 69 -7.07 21.30 -9.61
N ALA A 70 -6.90 21.57 -8.31
CA ALA A 70 -5.62 21.66 -7.66
C ALA A 70 -4.95 20.29 -7.49
N LYS A 71 -4.30 19.81 -8.57
CA LYS A 71 -3.68 18.47 -8.65
C LYS A 71 -2.67 18.17 -7.54
N SER A 72 -2.04 19.20 -6.98
CA SER A 72 -1.09 19.09 -5.86
C SER A 72 -1.68 18.52 -4.57
N PHE A 73 -3.01 18.45 -4.45
CA PHE A 73 -3.71 17.85 -3.31
C PHE A 73 -4.10 16.38 -3.50
N TYR A 74 -3.87 15.81 -4.68
CA TYR A 74 -4.26 14.44 -5.01
C TYR A 74 -3.04 13.51 -5.11
N THR A 75 -3.28 12.22 -4.98
CA THR A 75 -2.30 11.20 -5.38
C THR A 75 -2.23 11.11 -6.90
N THR A 76 -1.36 10.24 -7.42
CA THR A 76 -1.17 10.06 -8.86
C THR A 76 -2.42 9.59 -9.59
N ASP A 77 -3.39 8.97 -8.91
CA ASP A 77 -4.66 8.57 -9.51
C ASP A 77 -5.65 9.73 -9.73
N GLY A 78 -5.41 10.90 -9.14
CA GLY A 78 -6.28 12.05 -9.28
C GLY A 78 -7.68 11.89 -8.65
N ILE A 79 -7.86 10.89 -7.79
CA ILE A 79 -9.10 10.59 -7.08
C ILE A 79 -8.88 10.71 -5.57
N HIS A 80 -7.82 10.08 -5.05
CA HIS A 80 -7.53 10.10 -3.63
C HIS A 80 -6.74 11.36 -3.27
N LEU A 81 -7.04 11.93 -2.10
CA LEU A 81 -6.25 13.03 -1.56
C LEU A 81 -4.89 12.50 -1.09
N ASN A 82 -3.84 13.26 -1.37
CA ASN A 82 -2.55 13.05 -0.71
C ASN A 82 -2.57 13.73 0.68
N ARG A 83 -1.44 13.66 1.39
CA ARG A 83 -1.29 14.25 2.73
C ARG A 83 -1.68 15.73 2.79
N TYR A 84 -1.28 16.54 1.81
CA TYR A 84 -1.61 17.96 1.76
C TYR A 84 -3.10 18.18 1.54
N GLY A 85 -3.71 17.37 0.66
CA GLY A 85 -5.15 17.41 0.42
C GLY A 85 -5.96 17.07 1.67
N THR A 86 -5.58 16.03 2.41
CA THR A 86 -6.24 15.67 3.67
C THR A 86 -6.15 16.79 4.70
N ILE A 87 -4.98 17.44 4.84
CA ILE A 87 -4.81 18.58 5.75
C ILE A 87 -5.69 19.76 5.31
N LYS A 88 -5.82 19.99 4.01
CA LYS A 88 -6.66 21.04 3.43
C LYS A 88 -8.16 20.79 3.65
N LEU A 89 -8.60 19.53 3.68
CA LEU A 89 -9.99 19.14 3.90
C LEU A 89 -10.45 19.39 5.35
N LEU A 90 -9.55 19.15 6.32
CA LEU A 90 -9.88 19.15 7.75
C LEU A 90 -10.58 20.42 8.26
N PRO A 91 -10.14 21.65 7.91
CA PRO A 91 -10.83 22.87 8.35
C PRO A 91 -12.32 22.92 7.98
N ASN A 92 -12.71 22.41 6.80
CA ASN A 92 -14.11 22.43 6.40
C ASN A 92 -14.95 21.41 7.16
N VAL A 93 -14.40 20.21 7.37
CA VAL A 93 -15.04 19.20 8.20
C VAL A 93 -15.20 19.71 9.64
N ASN A 94 -14.17 20.36 10.17
CA ASN A 94 -14.15 20.92 11.53
C ASN A 94 -15.16 22.04 11.77
N LYS A 95 -15.64 22.75 10.74
CA LYS A 95 -16.75 23.71 10.86
C LYS A 95 -18.07 23.03 11.25
N VAL A 96 -18.18 21.72 11.01
CA VAL A 96 -19.43 20.98 11.14
C VAL A 96 -19.35 19.89 12.20
N ILE A 97 -18.24 19.15 12.23
CA ILE A 97 -17.96 18.11 13.21
C ILE A 97 -16.60 18.42 13.81
N LYS A 98 -16.52 18.60 15.13
CA LYS A 98 -15.21 18.77 15.80
C LYS A 98 -14.44 17.46 15.70
N VAL A 99 -13.48 17.38 14.76
CA VAL A 99 -12.56 16.25 14.67
C VAL A 99 -11.38 16.54 15.59
N PHE A 100 -11.31 15.81 16.71
CA PHE A 100 -10.16 15.88 17.59
C PHE A 100 -9.05 14.99 17.05
N LYS A 101 -7.86 15.55 16.84
CA LYS A 101 -6.67 14.73 16.68
C LYS A 101 -6.38 14.08 18.03
N GLY A 102 -6.50 12.76 18.11
CA GLY A 102 -5.98 12.02 19.25
C GLY A 102 -4.51 12.39 19.44
N LYS A 103 -4.09 12.67 20.68
CA LYS A 103 -2.65 12.83 20.96
C LYS A 103 -1.97 11.53 20.51
N PRO A 104 -0.84 11.59 19.78
CA PRO A 104 -0.08 10.38 19.49
C PRO A 104 0.20 9.70 20.83
N ILE A 105 -0.27 8.46 20.97
CA ILE A 105 0.05 7.63 22.13
C ILE A 105 1.57 7.53 22.10
N GLN A 106 2.24 8.18 23.04
CA GLN A 106 3.66 7.96 23.26
C GLN A 106 3.76 6.53 23.74
N HIS A 107 3.96 5.59 22.81
CA HIS A 107 4.43 4.28 23.17
C HIS A 107 5.78 4.52 23.83
N HIS A 108 5.81 4.44 25.16
CA HIS A 108 7.03 4.19 25.91
C HIS A 108 7.53 2.81 25.52
N PHE A 109 8.13 2.71 24.33
CA PHE A 109 8.88 1.56 23.91
C PHE A 109 10.03 1.44 24.91
N ASN A 110 9.94 0.41 25.74
CA ASN A 110 10.90 0.10 26.77
C ASN A 110 12.27 -0.12 26.10
N GLN A 111 13.13 0.90 26.07
CA GLN A 111 14.47 0.84 25.47
C GLN A 111 15.42 -0.14 26.19
N GLN A 112 14.98 -0.75 27.29
CA GLN A 112 15.80 -1.64 28.11
C GLN A 112 16.23 -2.95 27.42
N ASN A 113 15.58 -3.37 26.32
CA ASN A 113 15.96 -4.61 25.61
C ASN A 113 16.96 -4.45 24.46
N ARG A 114 17.37 -3.22 24.08
CA ARG A 114 18.37 -3.05 23.00
C ARG A 114 19.81 -3.30 23.44
N ASN A 115 20.12 -3.20 24.74
CA ASN A 115 21.50 -3.39 25.22
C ASN A 115 21.91 -4.86 25.40
N LYS A 116 20.98 -5.82 25.31
CA LYS A 116 21.30 -7.25 25.55
C LYS A 116 21.85 -7.98 24.33
N TYR A 117 21.73 -7.41 23.12
CA TYR A 117 22.17 -8.07 21.87
C TYR A 117 23.35 -7.40 21.17
N GLN A 118 23.91 -6.30 21.71
CA GLN A 118 25.10 -5.66 21.15
C GLN A 118 26.43 -6.09 21.80
N SER A 119 26.41 -6.93 22.85
CA SER A 119 27.65 -7.32 23.57
C SER A 119 28.29 -8.65 23.11
N SER A 120 27.74 -9.36 22.11
CA SER A 120 28.25 -10.70 21.74
C SER A 120 28.96 -10.80 20.38
N SER A 121 29.20 -9.69 19.67
CA SER A 121 29.78 -9.72 18.31
C SER A 121 31.16 -9.05 18.16
N HIS A 122 31.92 -8.87 19.26
CA HIS A 122 33.24 -8.21 19.20
C HIS A 122 34.45 -9.03 19.72
N GLN A 123 34.35 -10.36 19.83
CA GLN A 123 35.46 -11.17 20.39
C GLN A 123 36.12 -12.20 19.47
N TYR A 124 35.81 -12.24 18.18
CA TYR A 124 36.53 -13.11 17.24
C TYR A 124 36.97 -12.30 16.03
N TYR A 125 38.10 -11.61 16.11
CA TYR A 125 39.07 -11.35 15.03
C TYR A 125 40.15 -10.38 15.56
N SER A 126 41.00 -10.86 16.46
CA SER A 126 42.34 -10.29 16.59
C SER A 126 43.32 -11.44 16.70
N ASN A 127 44.07 -11.69 15.62
CA ASN A 127 45.51 -11.97 15.69
C ASN A 127 46.11 -12.11 14.29
N ASN A 128 47.32 -11.54 14.19
CA ASN A 128 48.37 -11.82 13.21
C ASN A 128 48.29 -11.16 11.83
N PHE A 129 48.75 -9.90 11.75
CA PHE A 129 49.64 -9.50 10.66
C PHE A 129 50.77 -8.61 11.20
N LYS A 130 51.96 -9.22 11.35
CA LYS A 130 53.23 -8.52 11.51
C LYS A 130 53.51 -7.76 10.21
N ARG A 131 53.52 -6.43 10.26
CA ARG A 131 53.99 -5.57 9.16
C ARG A 131 55.50 -5.33 9.32
N SER A 132 56.28 -5.80 8.36
CA SER A 132 57.65 -5.35 8.12
C SER A 132 57.64 -4.11 7.22
N PRO A 133 58.52 -3.11 7.42
CA PRO A 133 58.54 -1.89 6.64
C PRO A 133 59.59 -1.96 5.52
N THR A 134 59.17 -1.83 4.26
CA THR A 134 60.07 -1.49 3.17
C THR A 134 59.42 -0.46 2.25
N LYS A 135 59.87 0.79 2.39
CA LYS A 135 59.69 1.85 1.38
C LYS A 135 60.79 1.69 0.31
N PRO A 136 60.49 1.91 -0.97
CA PRO A 136 61.46 2.48 -1.89
C PRO A 136 61.16 3.96 -2.13
N LYS A 137 62.21 4.76 -1.98
CA LYS A 137 62.34 6.12 -2.53
C LYS A 137 62.34 6.01 -4.06
N TYR A 138 61.63 6.90 -4.76
CA TYR A 138 62.07 7.34 -6.09
C TYR A 138 62.06 8.86 -6.15
N GLN A 139 63.19 9.36 -6.64
CA GLN A 139 63.56 10.76 -6.75
C GLN A 139 63.07 11.37 -8.07
N SER A 140 62.95 12.68 -8.00
CA SER A 140 62.72 13.67 -9.04
C SER A 140 63.54 13.52 -10.34
N ARG A 141 62.94 13.91 -11.47
CA ARG A 141 63.56 14.53 -12.66
C ARG A 141 62.46 15.24 -13.45
N SER A 142 62.36 16.58 -13.39
CA SER A 142 63.01 17.59 -14.25
C SER A 142 62.38 17.76 -15.64
N ASN A 143 61.81 18.96 -15.81
CA ASN A 143 61.47 19.73 -17.01
C ASN A 143 62.08 19.29 -18.36
N MET A 144 61.26 19.35 -19.42
CA MET A 144 61.67 19.92 -20.70
C MET A 144 60.48 20.49 -21.47
N ASN A 145 60.74 21.63 -22.12
CA ASN A 145 59.82 22.51 -22.84
C ASN A 145 59.60 22.07 -24.30
N THR A 146 58.67 22.81 -24.93
CA THR A 146 58.62 23.28 -26.35
C THR A 146 57.93 22.45 -27.46
N THR A 147 56.80 23.03 -27.89
CA THR A 147 56.33 23.35 -29.27
C THR A 147 56.01 22.29 -30.33
N ASP A 148 54.85 22.53 -30.95
CA ASP A 148 54.46 22.31 -32.35
C ASP A 148 54.44 20.88 -32.94
N ARG A 149 53.22 20.39 -33.25
CA ARG A 149 52.81 20.06 -34.64
C ARG A 149 51.38 19.49 -34.75
N ARG A 150 50.57 20.20 -35.54
CA ARG A 150 49.64 19.78 -36.60
C ARG A 150 48.84 18.46 -36.46
N ASN A 151 47.51 18.64 -36.52
CA ASN A 151 46.50 17.89 -37.29
C ASN A 151 46.92 16.55 -37.93
N PHE A 152 46.25 15.47 -37.52
CA PHE A 152 45.73 14.45 -38.43
C PHE A 152 44.44 13.84 -37.84
N ASN A 153 43.35 13.96 -38.60
CA ASN A 153 42.17 13.12 -38.46
C ASN A 153 42.55 11.67 -38.76
N HIS A 154 42.14 10.70 -37.93
CA HIS A 154 41.79 9.36 -38.39
C HIS A 154 40.81 8.67 -37.42
N SER A 155 39.70 8.22 -38.00
CA SER A 155 38.70 7.32 -37.43
C SER A 155 39.31 6.00 -36.96
N GLY A 156 38.71 5.42 -35.91
CA GLY A 156 38.90 4.01 -35.59
C GLY A 156 38.77 3.70 -34.11
N HIS A 157 37.61 3.93 -33.49
CA HIS A 157 37.32 3.33 -32.19
C HIS A 157 36.70 1.95 -32.40
N VAL A 158 37.58 0.96 -32.41
CA VAL A 158 37.25 -0.45 -32.14
C VAL A 158 36.84 -0.52 -30.67
N HIS A 159 35.60 -0.93 -30.40
CA HIS A 159 35.15 -1.27 -29.05
C HIS A 159 35.54 -2.72 -28.78
N ASP A 160 36.71 -2.91 -28.16
CA ASP A 160 37.05 -4.18 -27.52
C ASP A 160 36.02 -4.48 -26.44
N SER A 161 35.26 -5.54 -26.69
CA SER A 161 34.20 -6.05 -25.84
C SER A 161 34.77 -7.22 -25.04
N ASN A 162 35.60 -6.93 -24.05
CA ASN A 162 36.07 -7.90 -23.06
C ASN A 162 36.51 -7.10 -21.82
N ASP A 163 35.61 -6.95 -20.85
CA ASP A 163 35.91 -6.83 -19.41
C ASP A 163 34.69 -6.30 -18.65
N LEU A 164 33.66 -7.13 -18.46
CA LEU A 164 32.63 -6.88 -17.43
C LEU A 164 32.13 -8.20 -16.82
N TYR A 165 33.03 -9.00 -16.25
CA TYR A 165 32.69 -9.86 -15.11
C TYR A 165 32.77 -9.03 -13.82
N MET A 166 31.83 -8.10 -13.67
CA MET A 166 31.66 -7.32 -12.45
C MET A 166 30.87 -8.14 -11.42
N ASN A 167 31.64 -8.75 -10.53
CA ASN A 167 31.36 -9.12 -9.14
C ASN A 167 29.93 -8.79 -8.62
N SER A 168 29.00 -9.74 -8.77
CA SER A 168 27.58 -9.63 -8.36
C SER A 168 27.35 -9.34 -6.87
N ARG A 169 28.39 -9.43 -6.03
CA ARG A 169 28.32 -9.09 -4.60
C ARG A 169 28.34 -7.59 -4.31
N HIS A 170 28.89 -6.75 -5.20
CA HIS A 170 28.86 -5.30 -5.01
C HIS A 170 27.51 -4.67 -5.38
N SER A 171 26.72 -5.32 -6.24
CA SER A 171 25.35 -4.89 -6.57
C SER A 171 24.37 -5.06 -5.39
N TRP A 172 24.57 -6.09 -4.56
CA TRP A 172 23.76 -6.33 -3.36
C TRP A 172 23.97 -5.26 -2.27
N GLY A 173 25.20 -4.75 -2.12
CA GLY A 173 25.49 -3.64 -1.21
C GLY A 173 24.80 -2.35 -1.62
N ASN A 174 24.91 -2.00 -2.91
CA ASN A 174 24.34 -0.75 -3.45
C ASN A 174 22.80 -0.74 -3.46
N ASN A 175 22.14 -1.90 -3.67
CA ASN A 175 20.67 -1.98 -3.62
C ASN A 175 20.12 -1.85 -2.19
N ASN A 176 20.83 -2.37 -1.19
CA ASN A 176 20.47 -2.16 0.22
C ASN A 176 20.68 -0.71 0.67
N GLU A 177 21.68 -0.01 0.13
CA GLU A 177 21.92 1.41 0.39
C GLU A 177 20.88 2.32 -0.30
N LEU A 178 20.47 2.01 -1.53
CA LEU A 178 19.39 2.73 -2.24
C LEU A 178 18.00 2.51 -1.61
N ASN A 179 17.75 1.33 -1.03
CA ASN A 179 16.54 1.08 -0.24
C ASN A 179 16.61 1.78 1.12
N ARG A 180 17.75 1.78 1.82
CA ARG A 180 17.90 2.48 3.11
C ARG A 180 17.78 4.00 2.99
N GLN A 181 18.39 4.60 1.97
CA GLN A 181 18.33 6.05 1.75
C GLN A 181 16.91 6.56 1.36
N ASN A 182 16.03 5.68 0.87
CA ASN A 182 14.63 6.02 0.59
C ASN A 182 13.69 5.78 1.79
N VAL A 183 14.11 5.04 2.81
CA VAL A 183 13.29 4.76 4.01
C VAL A 183 13.42 5.89 5.04
N ASP A 184 14.53 6.63 5.07
CA ASP A 184 14.81 7.67 6.07
C ASP A 184 14.07 9.01 5.86
N ARG A 185 13.19 9.14 4.86
CA ARG A 185 12.39 10.36 4.60
C ARG A 185 10.88 10.18 4.68
N ALA A 186 10.38 8.97 4.94
CA ALA A 186 8.97 8.73 5.18
C ALA A 186 8.75 8.44 6.67
N PRO A 187 7.95 9.23 7.41
CA PRO A 187 7.50 8.80 8.72
C PRO A 187 6.69 7.50 8.52
N LEU A 188 7.18 6.40 9.10
CA LEU A 188 6.47 5.13 9.24
C LEU A 188 5.13 5.39 9.95
N PHE A 189 4.06 5.58 9.18
CA PHE A 189 2.71 5.52 9.72
C PHE A 189 2.35 4.05 9.89
N TYR A 190 2.46 3.56 11.12
CA TYR A 190 1.82 2.32 11.53
C TYR A 190 0.32 2.44 11.21
N TYR A 191 -0.22 1.45 10.51
CA TYR A 191 -1.67 1.26 10.43
C TYR A 191 -2.18 1.22 11.88
N HIS A 192 -2.94 2.23 12.27
CA HIS A 192 -3.53 2.25 13.60
C HIS A 192 -4.58 1.15 13.64
N SER A 193 -4.28 0.06 14.34
CA SER A 193 -5.29 -0.89 14.80
C SER A 193 -6.41 -0.10 15.48
N PRO A 194 -7.69 -0.49 15.28
CA PRO A 194 -8.79 0.16 15.98
C PRO A 194 -8.51 0.15 17.48
N ASN A 195 -8.53 1.33 18.11
CA ASN A 195 -8.20 1.47 19.54
C ASN A 195 -9.22 0.78 20.46
N TYR A 196 -10.37 0.37 19.91
CA TYR A 196 -11.34 -0.49 20.57
C TYR A 196 -12.31 -1.14 19.56
N VAL A 197 -12.95 -2.23 19.95
CA VAL A 197 -14.08 -2.86 19.25
C VAL A 197 -15.24 -3.01 20.22
N GLN A 198 -16.47 -2.74 19.76
CA GLN A 198 -17.68 -3.03 20.51
C GLN A 198 -18.27 -4.37 20.05
N TYR A 199 -18.41 -5.32 20.97
CA TYR A 199 -18.96 -6.66 20.68
C TYR A 199 -19.90 -7.09 21.81
N LYS A 200 -21.14 -7.46 21.47
CA LYS A 200 -22.18 -7.89 22.43
C LYS A 200 -22.26 -6.97 23.67
N ASN A 201 -22.35 -5.66 23.43
CA ASN A 201 -22.41 -4.60 24.46
C ASN A 201 -21.14 -4.40 25.31
N SER A 202 -20.04 -5.08 25.00
CA SER A 202 -18.74 -4.88 25.67
C SER A 202 -17.79 -4.08 24.79
N VAL A 203 -17.02 -3.17 25.39
CA VAL A 203 -15.96 -2.40 24.72
C VAL A 203 -14.63 -3.06 25.03
N ILE A 204 -13.92 -3.49 23.98
CA ILE A 204 -12.66 -4.23 24.07
C ILE A 204 -11.55 -3.33 23.52
N GLN A 205 -10.52 -3.06 24.32
CA GLN A 205 -9.47 -2.08 24.00
C GLN A 205 -8.08 -2.71 23.81
N ASN A 206 -7.88 -3.94 24.26
CA ASN A 206 -6.60 -4.63 24.14
C ASN A 206 -6.47 -5.25 22.74
N ASP A 207 -5.34 -5.02 22.05
CA ASP A 207 -5.12 -5.50 20.68
C ASP A 207 -5.28 -7.02 20.52
N VAL A 208 -4.82 -7.79 21.51
CA VAL A 208 -4.94 -9.26 21.52
C VAL A 208 -6.41 -9.67 21.66
N ASP A 209 -7.14 -9.02 22.56
CA ASP A 209 -8.56 -9.30 22.77
C ASP A 209 -9.40 -8.85 21.58
N ILE A 210 -9.01 -7.77 20.89
CA ILE A 210 -9.63 -7.31 19.65
C ILE A 210 -9.47 -8.38 18.56
N ALA A 211 -8.24 -8.88 18.35
CA ALA A 211 -7.97 -9.93 17.36
C ALA A 211 -8.74 -11.22 17.70
N ASN A 212 -8.75 -11.62 18.97
CA ASN A 212 -9.48 -12.80 19.44
C ASN A 212 -10.99 -12.64 19.27
N THR A 213 -11.54 -11.46 19.58
CA THR A 213 -12.97 -11.18 19.42
C THR A 213 -13.37 -11.18 17.95
N PHE A 214 -12.51 -10.63 17.09
CA PHE A 214 -12.73 -10.68 15.65
C PHE A 214 -12.76 -12.13 15.17
N ASN A 215 -11.73 -12.93 15.49
CA ASN A 215 -11.68 -14.35 15.14
C ASN A 215 -12.92 -15.09 15.66
N LEU A 216 -13.26 -14.92 16.94
CA LEU A 216 -14.42 -15.52 17.57
C LEU A 216 -15.73 -15.12 16.89
N HIS A 217 -15.88 -13.87 16.46
CA HIS A 217 -17.05 -13.41 15.73
C HIS A 217 -17.22 -14.16 14.40
N PHE A 218 -16.14 -14.29 13.62
CA PHE A 218 -16.18 -15.03 12.35
C PHE A 218 -16.36 -16.54 12.55
N THR A 219 -15.73 -17.14 13.56
CA THR A 219 -15.94 -18.54 13.91
C THR A 219 -17.39 -18.80 14.31
N ASN A 220 -18.00 -17.94 15.13
CA ASN A 220 -19.42 -18.06 15.51
C ASN A 220 -20.38 -17.90 14.32
N ILE A 221 -20.03 -17.05 13.33
CA ILE A 221 -20.81 -16.97 12.08
C ILE A 221 -20.71 -18.29 11.33
N ALA A 222 -19.49 -18.84 11.19
CA ALA A 222 -19.27 -20.11 10.50
C ALA A 222 -20.01 -21.27 11.19
N GLU A 223 -19.93 -21.38 12.51
CA GLU A 223 -20.68 -22.37 13.31
C GLU A 223 -22.20 -22.18 13.14
N GLY A 224 -22.70 -20.94 13.17
CA GLY A 224 -24.12 -20.65 12.96
C GLY A 224 -24.64 -21.02 11.56
N ILE A 225 -23.77 -21.00 10.54
CA ILE A 225 -24.06 -21.48 9.18
C ILE A 225 -24.08 -23.01 9.15
N VAL A 226 -23.10 -23.68 9.78
CA VAL A 226 -23.00 -25.14 9.84
C VAL A 226 -24.18 -25.76 10.58
N ASP A 227 -24.60 -25.16 11.69
CA ASP A 227 -25.73 -25.62 12.51
C ASP A 227 -27.12 -25.31 11.89
N ASN A 228 -27.16 -24.74 10.67
CA ASN A 228 -28.38 -24.24 10.00
C ASN A 228 -29.22 -23.24 10.81
N LYS A 229 -28.74 -22.74 11.95
CA LYS A 229 -29.47 -21.78 12.81
C LYS A 229 -29.65 -20.41 12.15
N LEU A 230 -28.71 -20.00 11.30
CA LEU A 230 -28.81 -18.76 10.52
C LEU A 230 -29.58 -18.94 9.20
N CYS A 231 -29.79 -20.18 8.75
CA CYS A 231 -30.43 -20.50 7.47
C CYS A 231 -31.95 -20.66 7.58
N ASN A 232 -32.48 -20.79 8.80
CA ASN A 232 -33.89 -21.06 9.09
C ASN A 232 -34.69 -19.82 9.51
N SER A 233 -34.11 -18.62 9.44
CA SER A 233 -34.90 -17.40 9.61
C SER A 233 -35.83 -17.22 8.39
N ASP A 234 -37.11 -16.96 8.63
CA ASP A 234 -38.16 -16.70 7.62
C ASP A 234 -37.83 -15.60 6.61
N ASP A 235 -36.76 -14.82 6.82
CA ASP A 235 -36.23 -13.81 5.88
C ASP A 235 -35.51 -14.39 4.66
N GLY A 236 -35.45 -15.71 4.50
CA GLY A 236 -35.20 -16.34 3.20
C GLY A 236 -33.93 -15.87 2.51
N ALA A 237 -32.83 -15.68 3.25
CA ALA A 237 -31.51 -15.51 2.66
C ALA A 237 -31.06 -16.84 2.05
N SER A 238 -31.75 -17.26 0.98
CA SER A 238 -31.43 -18.48 0.29
C SER A 238 -30.03 -18.29 -0.28
N PHE A 239 -29.18 -19.28 0.00
CA PHE A 239 -27.90 -19.37 -0.67
C PHE A 239 -28.06 -19.59 -2.18
N ASP A 240 -29.25 -19.45 -2.78
CA ASP A 240 -29.45 -19.61 -4.22
C ASP A 240 -28.63 -18.62 -5.02
N ALA A 241 -28.45 -17.38 -4.53
CA ALA A 241 -27.56 -16.42 -5.19
C ALA A 241 -26.10 -16.91 -5.17
N LEU A 242 -25.63 -17.42 -4.02
CA LEU A 242 -24.28 -17.96 -3.88
C LEU A 242 -24.11 -19.26 -4.67
N ASN A 243 -25.08 -20.17 -4.59
CA ASN A 243 -25.12 -21.43 -5.33
C ASN A 243 -25.16 -21.20 -6.83
N LYS A 244 -25.96 -20.23 -7.30
CA LYS A 244 -25.99 -19.81 -8.70
C LYS A 244 -24.66 -19.20 -9.11
N PHE A 245 -24.03 -18.40 -8.25
CA PHE A 245 -22.70 -17.87 -8.50
C PHE A 245 -21.64 -18.98 -8.60
N VAL A 246 -21.57 -19.89 -7.62
CA VAL A 246 -20.64 -21.02 -7.62
C VAL A 246 -20.87 -21.91 -8.83
N LYS A 247 -22.12 -22.30 -9.14
CA LYS A 247 -22.48 -23.08 -10.34
C LYS A 247 -22.12 -22.36 -11.64
N SER A 248 -22.18 -21.02 -11.67
CA SER A 248 -21.76 -20.25 -12.85
C SER A 248 -20.24 -20.19 -13.05
N LYS A 249 -19.47 -20.45 -11.98
CA LYS A 249 -18.00 -20.51 -12.02
C LYS A 249 -17.46 -21.91 -12.22
N LEU A 250 -18.25 -22.94 -11.94
CA LEU A 250 -17.93 -24.32 -12.30
C LEU A 250 -17.99 -24.47 -13.82
N GLN A 251 -17.02 -25.21 -14.38
CA GLN A 251 -17.08 -25.60 -15.79
C GLN A 251 -18.37 -26.41 -16.05
N ARG A 252 -18.97 -26.25 -17.23
CA ARG A 252 -20.26 -26.86 -17.55
C ARG A 252 -20.19 -28.39 -17.36
N GLY A 253 -20.98 -28.91 -16.44
CA GLY A 253 -21.01 -30.34 -16.09
C GLY A 253 -19.98 -30.78 -15.03
N SER A 254 -19.19 -29.87 -14.47
CA SER A 254 -18.32 -30.16 -13.33
C SER A 254 -19.04 -29.92 -12.01
N GLU A 255 -18.99 -30.90 -11.12
CA GLU A 255 -19.45 -30.78 -9.72
C GLU A 255 -18.35 -30.29 -8.78
N LYS A 256 -17.10 -30.20 -9.27
CA LYS A 256 -15.92 -29.87 -8.47
C LYS A 256 -15.15 -28.71 -9.10
N PHE A 257 -14.52 -27.91 -8.24
CA PHE A 257 -13.56 -26.92 -8.70
C PHE A 257 -12.25 -27.64 -9.01
N ILE A 258 -11.90 -27.70 -10.29
CA ILE A 258 -10.61 -28.27 -10.73
C ILE A 258 -9.64 -27.10 -10.80
N ILE A 259 -8.66 -27.09 -9.89
CA ILE A 259 -7.51 -26.19 -9.98
C ILE A 259 -6.56 -26.84 -10.99
N PRO A 260 -6.34 -26.24 -12.17
CA PRO A 260 -5.41 -26.81 -13.14
C PRO A 260 -3.99 -26.80 -12.56
N GLU A 261 -3.19 -27.81 -12.91
CA GLU A 261 -1.75 -27.77 -12.66
C GLU A 261 -1.16 -26.53 -13.32
N MET A 262 -0.37 -25.77 -12.57
CA MET A 262 0.32 -24.61 -13.13
C MET A 262 1.61 -25.04 -13.80
N SER A 263 1.79 -24.65 -15.06
CA SER A 263 3.07 -24.86 -15.73
C SER A 263 4.13 -23.87 -15.23
N ILE A 264 5.40 -24.20 -15.43
CA ILE A 264 6.52 -23.29 -15.13
C ILE A 264 6.35 -21.96 -15.87
N LEU A 265 5.82 -22.02 -17.10
CA LEU A 265 5.57 -20.83 -17.92
C LEU A 265 4.48 -19.94 -17.30
N ASP A 266 3.41 -20.54 -16.77
CA ASP A 266 2.33 -19.80 -16.12
C ASP A 266 2.83 -19.09 -14.86
N VAL A 267 3.53 -19.83 -13.98
CA VAL A 267 4.11 -19.26 -12.75
C VAL A 267 5.05 -18.11 -13.07
N ASN A 268 5.93 -18.30 -14.06
CA ASN A 268 6.86 -17.26 -14.50
C ASN A 268 6.12 -16.03 -15.06
N MET A 269 5.09 -16.24 -15.88
CA MET A 269 4.24 -15.16 -16.38
C MET A 269 3.58 -14.38 -15.23
N TYR A 270 3.06 -15.06 -14.22
CA TYR A 270 2.43 -14.40 -13.06
C TYR A 270 3.45 -13.60 -12.23
N LEU A 271 4.62 -14.17 -11.95
CA LEU A 271 5.71 -13.48 -11.23
C LEU A 271 6.19 -12.23 -11.97
N LYS A 272 6.29 -12.29 -13.31
CA LYS A 272 6.66 -11.13 -14.14
C LYS A 272 5.59 -10.04 -14.17
N LYS A 273 4.32 -10.39 -13.99
CA LYS A 273 3.17 -9.46 -13.95
C LYS A 273 2.86 -8.91 -12.56
N LEU A 274 3.64 -9.24 -11.54
CA LEU A 274 3.42 -8.72 -10.19
C LEU A 274 3.50 -7.19 -10.18
N ASP A 275 2.51 -6.58 -9.55
CA ASP A 275 2.47 -5.15 -9.33
C ASP A 275 3.58 -4.74 -8.35
N LYS A 276 4.55 -3.98 -8.85
CA LYS A 276 5.72 -3.53 -8.09
C LYS A 276 5.38 -2.58 -6.94
N SER A 277 4.17 -2.02 -6.93
CA SER A 277 3.69 -1.15 -5.86
C SER A 277 3.04 -1.89 -4.69
N LYS A 278 2.85 -3.21 -4.79
CA LYS A 278 2.27 -4.00 -3.70
C LYS A 278 3.27 -4.27 -2.59
N ALA A 279 2.73 -4.39 -1.38
CA ALA A 279 3.49 -4.67 -0.17
C ALA A 279 4.29 -5.98 -0.30
N THR A 280 5.47 -5.97 0.29
CA THR A 280 6.31 -7.15 0.50
C THR A 280 5.58 -8.15 1.40
N GLY A 281 5.81 -9.44 1.18
CA GLY A 281 5.29 -10.48 2.06
C GLY A 281 5.91 -10.40 3.47
N LEU A 282 5.54 -11.36 4.32
CA LEU A 282 6.09 -11.52 5.69
C LEU A 282 7.61 -11.74 5.71
N ASP A 283 8.17 -12.10 4.56
CA ASP A 283 9.58 -12.34 4.28
C ASP A 283 10.34 -11.08 3.79
N ASP A 284 9.67 -9.92 3.71
CA ASP A 284 10.19 -8.67 3.16
C ASP A 284 10.72 -8.79 1.71
N VAL A 285 10.33 -9.84 0.97
CA VAL A 285 10.74 -10.01 -0.42
C VAL A 285 9.79 -9.22 -1.32
N GLY A 286 10.35 -8.20 -1.99
CA GLY A 286 9.56 -7.30 -2.83
C GLY A 286 9.14 -7.93 -4.17
N PRO A 287 7.99 -7.52 -4.74
CA PRO A 287 7.53 -8.02 -6.03
C PRO A 287 8.54 -7.82 -7.17
N ASN A 288 9.36 -6.76 -7.08
CA ASN A 288 10.41 -6.50 -8.07
C ASN A 288 11.51 -7.57 -8.04
N ILE A 289 11.88 -8.08 -6.87
CA ILE A 289 12.89 -9.15 -6.72
C ILE A 289 12.31 -10.47 -7.24
N LEU A 290 11.06 -10.78 -6.86
CA LEU A 290 10.36 -11.96 -7.35
C LEU A 290 10.25 -11.99 -8.87
N SER A 291 9.98 -10.82 -9.48
CA SER A 291 9.94 -10.65 -10.94
C SER A 291 11.31 -10.87 -11.59
N MET A 292 12.39 -10.36 -10.98
CA MET A 292 13.76 -10.55 -11.50
C MET A 292 14.26 -11.99 -11.39
N CYS A 293 13.85 -12.71 -10.35
CA CYS A 293 14.29 -14.08 -10.09
C CYS A 293 13.29 -15.13 -10.59
N SER A 294 12.27 -14.75 -11.38
CA SER A 294 11.15 -15.61 -11.73
C SER A 294 11.58 -16.88 -12.46
N ASP A 295 12.55 -16.80 -13.35
CA ASP A 295 13.07 -17.95 -14.12
C ASP A 295 13.74 -19.00 -13.19
N VAL A 296 14.27 -18.56 -12.05
CA VAL A 296 14.96 -19.42 -11.07
C VAL A 296 13.95 -20.08 -10.11
N ILE A 297 12.95 -19.32 -9.65
CA ILE A 297 12.01 -19.81 -8.62
C ILE A 297 10.77 -20.50 -9.19
N ALA A 298 10.38 -20.20 -10.43
CA ALA A 298 9.18 -20.78 -11.04
C ALA A 298 9.19 -22.32 -11.05
N PRO A 299 10.30 -23.02 -11.39
CA PRO A 299 10.34 -24.48 -11.31
C PRO A 299 10.06 -25.00 -9.90
N ALA A 300 10.66 -24.40 -8.87
CA ALA A 300 10.46 -24.84 -7.49
C ALA A 300 9.01 -24.64 -7.02
N LEU A 301 8.37 -23.54 -7.44
CA LEU A 301 6.98 -23.24 -7.09
C LEU A 301 5.96 -24.14 -7.81
N THR A 302 6.30 -24.73 -8.94
CA THR A 302 5.44 -25.70 -9.64
C THR A 302 5.46 -27.11 -9.05
N TYR A 303 6.37 -27.40 -8.12
CA TYR A 303 6.45 -28.71 -7.44
C TYR A 303 5.61 -28.80 -6.16
N ILE A 304 4.91 -27.73 -5.77
CA ILE A 304 4.06 -27.64 -4.58
C ILE A 304 2.62 -27.96 -4.96
#